data_AF-A0A2B0LFQ2-F1
#
_entry.id   AF-A0A2B0LFQ2-F1
#
_cell.length_a   1.000
_cell.length_b   1.000
_cell.length_c   1.000
_cell.angle_alpha   90.00
_cell.angle_beta   90.00
_cell.angle_gamma   90.00
#
_symmetry.space_group_name_H-M   'P 1'
#
loop_
_entity.id
_entity.type
_entity.pdbx_description
1 polymer ?
#
loop_
_entity_poly.entity_id
_entity_poly.type
_entity_poly.pdbx_seq_one_letter_code
_entity_poly.pdbx_strand_id
1 'polypeptide(L)'
;MGKIGIDTEKFNGAVTTAEGAVSRIEKVPSLNITKNNLSRLTSFQNLVEKAGTTLETFKEVSSADTGKMKNVASKIADEDAKMANVIQQNTARFK
;
A
#
# COMPACT_ATOMS: atom_id res chain seq x y z
N MET A 1 17.18 23.25 14.65
CA MET A 1 16.79 23.09 13.24
C MET A 1 15.87 21.88 13.17
N GLY A 2 14.63 22.03 12.69
CA GLY A 2 13.69 20.92 12.52
C GLY A 2 14.19 19.96 11.44
N LYS A 3 13.81 18.67 11.51
CA LYS A 3 14.13 17.67 10.48
C LYS A 3 13.73 18.22 9.11
N ILE A 4 14.71 18.42 8.22
CA ILE A 4 14.46 18.65 6.80
C ILE A 4 14.41 17.26 6.19
N GLY A 5 13.21 16.80 5.82
CA GLY A 5 13.01 15.55 5.11
C GLY A 5 11.93 14.62 5.66
N ILE A 6 11.69 13.52 4.93
CA ILE A 6 10.75 12.48 5.35
C ILE A 6 11.31 11.66 6.52
N ASP A 7 10.47 11.39 7.52
CA ASP A 7 10.80 10.37 8.53
C ASP A 7 10.49 8.99 7.94
N THR A 8 11.49 8.40 7.28
CA THR A 8 11.35 7.13 6.54
C THR A 8 10.85 6.00 7.43
N GLU A 9 11.28 5.95 8.70
CA GLU A 9 10.83 4.93 9.65
C GLU A 9 9.34 5.09 9.97
N LYS A 10 8.92 6.31 10.34
CA LYS A 10 7.52 6.59 10.64
C LYS A 10 6.62 6.39 9.42
N PHE A 11 7.08 6.81 8.24
CA PHE A 11 6.34 6.63 6.99
C PHE A 11 6.20 5.15 6.63
N ASN A 12 7.30 4.39 6.65
CA ASN A 12 7.26 2.96 6.36
C ASN A 12 6.40 2.21 7.37
N GLY A 13 6.41 2.61 8.64
CA GLY A 13 5.51 2.07 9.67
C GLY A 13 4.03 2.29 9.34
N ALA A 14 3.67 3.50 8.90
CA ALA A 14 2.30 3.80 8.46
C ALA A 14 1.89 2.97 7.23
N VAL A 15 2.79 2.85 6.23
CA VAL A 15 2.54 2.05 5.02
C VAL A 15 2.38 0.56 5.35
N THR A 16 3.23 0.00 6.20
CA THR A 16 3.12 -1.40 6.66
C THR A 16 1.83 -1.62 7.45
N THR A 17 1.37 -0.64 8.23
CA THR A 17 0.09 -0.73 8.94
C THR A 17 -1.09 -0.80 7.97
N ALA A 18 -1.08 0.03 6.92
CA ALA A 18 -2.10 0.01 5.88
C ALA A 18 -2.09 -1.32 5.08
N GLU A 19 -0.91 -1.81 4.72
CA GLU A 19 -0.71 -3.12 4.09
C GLU A 19 -1.26 -4.27 4.97
N GLY A 20 -1.00 -4.20 6.27
CA GLY A 20 -1.55 -5.11 7.26
C GLY A 20 -3.07 -5.07 7.35
N ALA A 21 -3.68 -3.89 7.27
CA ALA A 21 -5.14 -3.75 7.29
C ALA A 21 -5.78 -4.37 6.05
N VAL A 22 -5.20 -4.17 4.87
CA VAL A 22 -5.73 -4.70 3.61
C VAL A 22 -5.55 -6.22 3.49
N SER A 23 -4.40 -6.75 3.89
CA SER A 23 -4.14 -8.20 3.85
C SER A 23 -5.10 -9.00 4.73
N ARG A 24 -5.50 -8.43 5.88
CA ARG A 24 -6.43 -9.02 6.85
C ARG A 24 -7.90 -9.03 6.41
N ILE A 25 -8.27 -8.35 5.34
CA ILE A 25 -9.68 -8.39 4.87
C ILE A 25 -10.02 -9.84 4.53
N GLU A 26 -10.99 -10.44 5.19
CA GLU A 26 -11.32 -11.84 4.95
C GLU A 26 -11.82 -12.07 3.52
N LYS A 27 -11.49 -13.23 2.96
CA LYS A 27 -12.00 -13.61 1.64
C LYS A 27 -13.52 -13.77 1.73
N VAL A 28 -14.23 -13.25 0.74
CA VAL A 28 -15.68 -13.47 0.63
C VAL A 28 -15.92 -14.98 0.52
N PRO A 29 -16.73 -15.59 1.42
CA PRO A 29 -17.00 -17.02 1.38
C PRO A 29 -17.63 -17.39 0.03
N SER A 30 -17.09 -18.39 -0.67
CA SER A 30 -17.75 -18.89 -1.88
C SER A 30 -18.97 -19.71 -1.48
N LEU A 31 -20.12 -19.38 -2.05
CA LEU A 31 -21.35 -20.14 -1.86
C LEU A 31 -21.50 -21.11 -3.04
N ASN A 32 -21.13 -22.36 -2.83
CA ASN A 32 -21.34 -23.41 -3.82
C ASN A 32 -22.70 -24.09 -3.61
N ILE A 33 -23.75 -23.52 -4.19
CA ILE A 33 -25.11 -24.06 -4.20
C ILE A 33 -25.23 -25.01 -5.39
N THR A 34 -25.13 -26.31 -5.14
CA THR A 34 -25.04 -27.37 -6.17
C THR A 34 -26.38 -27.76 -6.78
N LYS A 35 -27.51 -27.37 -6.19
CA LYS A 35 -28.85 -27.65 -6.72
C LYS A 35 -29.68 -26.38 -6.70
N ASN A 36 -29.56 -25.58 -7.75
CA ASN A 36 -30.41 -24.42 -7.92
C ASN A 36 -30.76 -24.15 -9.38
N ASN A 37 -32.05 -24.27 -9.67
CA ASN A 37 -32.68 -23.93 -10.94
C ASN A 37 -33.38 -22.55 -10.89
N LEU A 38 -33.26 -21.81 -9.78
CA LEU A 38 -33.78 -20.45 -9.63
C LEU A 38 -32.71 -19.44 -10.03
N SER A 39 -32.98 -18.70 -11.10
CA SER A 39 -32.08 -17.65 -11.65
C SER A 39 -31.55 -16.68 -10.60
N ARG A 40 -32.39 -16.30 -9.62
CA ARG A 40 -32.02 -15.38 -8.52
C ARG A 40 -30.85 -15.89 -7.68
N LEU A 41 -30.76 -17.20 -7.46
CA LEU A 41 -29.73 -17.80 -6.63
C LEU A 41 -28.42 -17.98 -7.42
N THR A 42 -28.51 -18.28 -8.72
CA THR A 42 -27.36 -18.20 -9.63
C THR A 42 -26.81 -16.78 -9.72
N SER A 43 -27.66 -15.76 -9.85
CA SER A 43 -27.22 -14.35 -9.85
C SER A 43 -26.54 -13.96 -8.54
N PHE A 44 -27.03 -14.44 -7.41
CA PHE A 44 -26.41 -14.22 -6.11
C PHE A 44 -25.02 -14.87 -6.02
N GLN A 45 -24.86 -16.12 -6.48
CA GLN A 45 -23.56 -16.78 -6.52
C GLN A 45 -22.55 -16.00 -7.38
N ASN A 46 -22.95 -15.58 -8.59
CA ASN A 46 -22.09 -14.78 -9.46
C ASN A 46 -21.67 -13.45 -8.80
N LEU A 47 -22.56 -12.84 -8.02
CA LEU A 47 -22.26 -11.60 -7.30
C LEU A 47 -21.26 -11.84 -6.17
N VAL A 48 -21.41 -12.92 -5.42
CA VAL A 48 -20.47 -13.35 -4.37
C VAL A 48 -19.09 -13.66 -4.96
N GLU A 49 -19.03 -14.38 -6.07
CA GLU A 49 -17.77 -14.67 -6.78
C GLU A 49 -17.10 -13.39 -7.27
N LYS A 50 -17.86 -12.50 -7.91
CA LYS A 50 -17.35 -11.22 -8.40
C LYS A 50 -16.82 -10.34 -7.26
N ALA A 51 -17.50 -10.32 -6.12
CA ALA A 51 -17.04 -9.62 -4.92
C ALA A 51 -15.74 -10.22 -4.40
N GLY A 52 -15.62 -11.55 -4.37
CA GLY A 52 -14.39 -12.26 -4.01
C GLY A 52 -13.21 -11.90 -4.90
N THR A 53 -13.38 -11.98 -6.23
CA THR A 53 -12.32 -11.62 -7.18
C THR A 53 -11.93 -10.14 -7.08
N THR A 54 -12.92 -9.24 -6.95
CA THR A 54 -12.66 -7.81 -6.81
C THR A 54 -11.83 -7.51 -5.56
N LEU A 55 -12.13 -8.21 -4.45
CA LEU A 55 -11.37 -8.08 -3.22
C LEU A 55 -9.94 -8.60 -3.37
N GLU A 56 -9.73 -9.73 -4.04
CA GLU A 56 -8.39 -10.25 -4.32
C GLU A 56 -7.57 -9.27 -5.16
N THR A 57 -8.14 -8.73 -6.24
CA THR A 57 -7.48 -7.68 -7.05
C THR A 57 -7.16 -6.43 -6.23
N PHE A 58 -8.06 -5.99 -5.35
CA PHE A 58 -7.80 -4.85 -4.47
C PHE A 58 -6.59 -5.07 -3.56
N LYS A 59 -6.46 -6.28 -2.99
CA LYS A 59 -5.30 -6.63 -2.16
C LYS A 59 -3.99 -6.61 -2.94
N GLU A 60 -3.99 -7.14 -4.16
CA GLU A 60 -2.80 -7.15 -5.04
C GLU A 60 -2.36 -5.73 -5.40
N VAL A 61 -3.31 -4.89 -5.84
CA VAL A 61 -3.03 -3.47 -6.17
C VAL A 61 -2.51 -2.74 -4.94
N SER A 62 -3.14 -2.93 -3.78
CA SER A 62 -2.71 -2.28 -2.56
C SER A 62 -1.28 -2.67 -2.14
N SER A 63 -0.90 -3.96 -2.28
CA SER A 63 0.48 -4.40 -2.00
C SER A 63 1.50 -3.84 -3.01
N ALA A 64 1.13 -3.73 -4.29
CA ALA A 64 1.99 -3.09 -5.27
C ALA A 64 2.21 -1.60 -4.95
N ASP A 65 1.16 -0.90 -4.54
CA ASP A 65 1.23 0.52 -4.21
C ASP A 65 1.98 0.79 -2.90
N THR A 66 1.85 -0.06 -1.87
CA THR A 66 2.65 0.06 -0.64
C THR A 66 4.15 -0.10 -0.94
N GLY A 67 4.52 -1.00 -1.86
CA GLY A 67 5.89 -1.11 -2.36
C GLY A 67 6.39 0.16 -3.05
N LYS A 68 5.58 0.76 -3.92
CA LYS A 68 5.92 2.06 -4.57
C LYS A 68 6.07 3.18 -3.55
N MET A 69 5.19 3.25 -2.55
CA MET A 69 5.25 4.27 -1.48
C MET A 69 6.56 4.17 -0.71
N LYS A 70 6.97 2.96 -0.29
CA LYS A 70 8.26 2.73 0.38
C LYS A 70 9.43 3.17 -0.49
N ASN A 71 9.39 2.86 -1.80
CA ASN A 71 10.44 3.29 -2.74
C ASN A 71 10.52 4.81 -2.90
N VAL A 72 9.39 5.51 -2.98
CA VAL A 72 9.35 6.98 -3.05
C VAL A 72 9.92 7.58 -1.77
N ALA A 73 9.57 7.05 -0.60
CA ALA A 73 10.13 7.51 0.67
C ALA A 73 11.65 7.37 0.74
N SER A 74 12.20 6.24 0.28
CA SER A 74 13.65 6.04 0.19
C SER A 74 14.31 7.07 -0.74
N LYS A 75 13.71 7.34 -1.91
CA LYS A 75 14.25 8.35 -2.85
C LYS A 75 14.27 9.76 -2.25
N ILE A 76 13.21 10.16 -1.55
CA ILE A 76 13.15 11.46 -0.86
C ILE A 76 14.26 11.53 0.19
N ALA A 77 14.42 10.49 1.01
CA ALA A 77 15.47 10.45 2.03
C ALA A 77 16.89 10.55 1.43
N ASP A 78 17.13 9.89 0.30
CA ASP A 78 18.40 9.97 -0.43
C ASP A 78 18.66 11.38 -0.99
N GLU A 79 17.63 12.05 -1.51
CA GLU A 79 17.70 13.43 -2.00
C GLU A 79 17.94 14.43 -0.86
N ASP A 80 17.25 14.26 0.27
CA ASP A 80 17.45 15.07 1.48
C ASP A 80 18.88 14.95 2.01
N ALA A 81 19.42 13.72 2.05
CA ALA A 81 20.81 13.48 2.47
C ALA A 81 21.82 14.14 1.54
N LYS A 82 21.58 14.10 0.22
CA LYS A 82 22.43 14.80 -0.78
C LYS A 82 22.39 16.32 -0.58
N MET A 83 21.20 16.90 -0.42
CA MET A 83 21.06 18.35 -0.20
C MET A 83 21.72 18.79 1.11
N ALA A 84 21.56 18.03 2.19
CA ALA A 84 22.22 18.32 3.46
C ALA A 84 23.75 18.37 3.32
N ASN A 85 24.34 17.44 2.58
CA ASN A 85 25.78 17.43 2.31
C ASN A 85 26.23 18.66 1.48
N VAL A 86 25.47 19.05 0.45
CA VAL A 86 25.74 20.27 -0.32
C VAL A 86 25.71 21.52 0.55
N ILE A 87 24.70 21.65 1.43
CA ILE A 87 24.58 22.78 2.36
C ILE A 87 25.77 22.81 3.33
N GLN A 88 26.18 21.66 3.88
CA GLN A 88 27.35 21.57 4.77
C GLN A 88 28.64 22.00 4.07
N GLN A 89 28.89 21.52 2.85
CA GLN A 89 30.08 21.89 2.07
C GLN A 89 30.12 23.38 1.75
N ASN A 90 28.98 23.96 1.36
CA ASN A 90 28.91 25.39 1.08
C ASN A 90 29.09 26.22 2.36
N THR A 91 28.49 25.81 3.48
CA THR A 91 28.66 26.50 4.77
C THR A 91 30.11 26.46 5.26
N ALA A 92 30.82 25.34 5.04
CA ALA A 92 32.23 25.22 5.37
C ALA A 92 33.14 26.09 4.47
N ARG A 93 32.72 26.38 3.23
CA ARG A 93 33.44 27.28 2.30
C ARG A 93 33.30 28.77 2.64
N PHE A 94 32.31 29.15 3.44
CA PHE A 94 32.05 30.53 3.85
C PHE A 94 32.43 30.80 5.31
N LYS A 95 33.18 29.91 5.95
CA LYS A 95 33.90 30.13 7.21
C LYS A 95 35.40 30.26 6.93
#